data_AF-G5HI29-F1
#
_entry.id   AF-G5HI29-F1
#
_cell.length_a   1.000
_cell.length_b   1.000
_cell.length_c   1.000
_cell.angle_alpha   90.00
_cell.angle_beta   90.00
_cell.angle_gamma   90.00
#
_symmetry.space_group_name_H-M   'P 1'
#
loop_
_entity.id
_entity.type
_entity.pdbx_description
1 polymer ?
#
loop_
_entity_poly.entity_id
_entity_poly.type
_entity_poly.pdbx_seq_one_letter_code
_entity_poly.pdbx_strand_id
1 'polypeptide(L)'
;MKKRNRKRGREGFTLIEVIASTALLMVTATGFLMMTGANTGLLAKEHRLDQSNYRLSAMAEEGLGEATGAELVVEFSMEGDSGYPDAGAEEIFYQYSVREDEGRDEEFGDCSGPGYSIIVYRHR
;
A
#
# COMPACT_ATOMS: atom_id res chain seq x y z
N MET A 1 59.46 -10.36 -53.11
CA MET A 1 58.04 -10.65 -52.75
C MET A 1 57.84 -10.38 -51.25
N LYS A 2 57.01 -9.38 -50.87
CA LYS A 2 56.72 -9.05 -49.46
C LYS A 2 55.65 -10.02 -48.93
N LYS A 3 56.01 -10.89 -47.98
CA LYS A 3 55.04 -11.76 -47.29
C LYS A 3 54.20 -10.90 -46.33
N ARG A 4 52.93 -10.66 -46.67
CA ARG A 4 51.96 -10.01 -45.79
C ARG A 4 51.55 -10.99 -44.68
N ASN A 5 52.04 -10.75 -43.47
CA ASN A 5 51.68 -11.51 -42.28
C ASN A 5 50.30 -11.01 -41.79
N ARG A 6 49.21 -11.57 -42.34
CA ARG A 6 47.86 -11.32 -41.83
C ARG A 6 47.64 -12.21 -40.60
N LYS A 7 48.09 -11.76 -39.42
CA LYS A 7 47.46 -12.18 -38.17
C LYS A 7 46.08 -11.52 -38.11
N ARG A 8 45.11 -12.12 -38.81
CA ARG A 8 43.70 -11.83 -38.52
C ARG A 8 43.44 -12.39 -37.13
N GLY A 9 43.21 -11.49 -36.16
CA GLY A 9 42.66 -11.88 -34.87
C GLY A 9 41.39 -12.70 -35.11
N ARG A 10 41.15 -13.73 -34.29
CA ARG A 10 39.90 -14.48 -34.32
C ARG A 10 38.79 -13.51 -33.89
N GLU A 11 38.11 -12.92 -34.86
CA GLU A 11 36.92 -12.11 -34.65
C GLU A 11 35.75 -13.07 -34.39
N GLY A 12 35.47 -13.32 -33.11
CA GLY A 12 34.38 -14.17 -32.66
C GLY A 12 34.47 -14.49 -31.16
N PHE A 13 33.32 -14.56 -30.50
CA PHE A 13 33.23 -14.96 -29.10
C PHE A 13 33.69 -16.40 -28.91
N THR A 14 34.46 -16.65 -27.86
CA THR A 14 34.82 -18.03 -27.51
C THR A 14 33.61 -18.74 -26.89
N LEU A 15 33.56 -20.08 -26.94
CA LEU A 15 32.46 -20.85 -26.34
C LEU A 15 32.28 -20.54 -24.84
N ILE A 16 33.38 -20.36 -24.12
CA ILE A 16 33.38 -20.01 -22.69
C ILE A 16 32.76 -18.63 -22.47
N GLU A 17 33.07 -17.66 -23.33
CA GLU A 17 32.56 -16.30 -23.25
C GLU A 17 31.05 -16.24 -23.52
N VAL A 18 30.55 -17.05 -24.47
CA VAL A 18 29.11 -17.20 -24.71
C VAL A 18 28.40 -17.83 -23.51
N ILE A 19 28.97 -18.90 -22.93
CA ILE A 19 28.40 -19.57 -21.75
C ILE A 19 28.42 -18.62 -20.55
N ALA A 20 29.51 -17.91 -20.32
CA ALA A 20 29.62 -16.96 -19.21
C ALA A 20 28.64 -15.79 -19.38
N SER A 21 28.51 -15.25 -20.60
CA SER A 21 27.59 -14.14 -20.89
C SER A 21 26.13 -14.54 -20.74
N THR A 22 25.76 -15.73 -21.23
CA THR A 22 24.38 -16.25 -21.09
C THR A 22 24.05 -16.57 -19.63
N ALA A 23 24.98 -17.13 -18.86
CA ALA A 23 24.82 -17.35 -17.43
C ALA A 23 24.60 -16.02 -16.67
N LEU A 24 25.44 -15.01 -16.95
CA LEU A 24 25.29 -13.67 -16.35
C LEU A 24 23.96 -13.01 -16.72
N LEU A 25 23.53 -13.13 -17.98
CA LEU A 25 22.25 -12.61 -18.43
C LEU A 25 21.09 -13.29 -17.69
N MET A 26 21.12 -14.62 -17.55
CA MET A 26 20.08 -15.37 -16.86
C MET A 26 20.00 -14.97 -15.37
N VAL A 27 21.14 -14.89 -14.68
CA VAL A 27 21.19 -14.45 -13.27
C VAL A 27 20.63 -13.03 -13.11
N THR A 28 21.04 -12.12 -14.00
CA THR A 28 20.57 -10.73 -13.98
C THR A 28 19.07 -10.63 -14.24
N ALA A 29 18.57 -11.36 -15.25
CA ALA A 29 17.15 -11.41 -15.58
C ALA A 29 16.31 -11.99 -14.44
N THR A 30 16.76 -13.08 -13.81
CA THR A 30 16.10 -13.65 -12.63
C THR A 30 16.08 -12.68 -11.46
N GLY A 31 17.20 -11.99 -11.19
CA GLY A 31 17.27 -10.97 -10.14
C GLY A 31 16.28 -9.83 -10.37
N PHE A 32 16.18 -9.31 -11.59
CA PHE A 32 15.20 -8.29 -11.94
C PHE A 32 13.76 -8.80 -11.80
N LEU A 33 13.45 -10.00 -12.29
CA LEU A 33 12.11 -10.58 -12.17
C LEU A 33 11.69 -10.76 -10.71
N MET A 34 12.60 -11.20 -9.84
CA MET A 34 12.33 -11.33 -8.40
C MET A 34 12.06 -9.97 -7.74
N MET A 35 12.86 -8.94 -8.07
CA MET A 35 12.64 -7.58 -7.57
C MET A 35 11.32 -6.98 -8.08
N THR A 36 10.98 -7.19 -9.35
CA THR A 36 9.69 -6.78 -9.91
C THR A 36 8.53 -7.51 -9.24
N GLY A 37 8.63 -8.83 -9.04
CA GLY A 37 7.59 -9.62 -8.37
C GLY A 37 7.37 -9.24 -6.91
N ALA A 38 8.43 -8.90 -6.18
CA ALA A 38 8.31 -8.39 -4.81
C ALA A 38 7.55 -7.05 -4.78
N ASN A 39 7.80 -6.19 -5.76
CA ASN A 39 7.14 -4.88 -5.85
C ASN A 39 5.69 -5.00 -6.34
N THR A 40 5.35 -5.96 -7.21
CA THR A 40 3.96 -6.16 -7.66
C THR A 40 3.05 -6.58 -6.51
N GLY A 41 3.55 -7.38 -5.56
CA GLY A 41 2.79 -7.74 -4.36
C GLY A 41 2.50 -6.55 -3.44
N LEU A 42 3.42 -5.59 -3.34
CA LEU A 42 3.21 -4.35 -2.58
C LEU A 42 2.24 -3.41 -3.30
N LEU A 43 2.41 -3.22 -4.61
CA LEU A 43 1.53 -2.39 -5.43
C LEU A 43 0.08 -2.90 -5.43
N ALA A 44 -0.12 -4.22 -5.48
CA ALA A 44 -1.45 -4.80 -5.38
C ALA A 44 -2.10 -4.54 -4.01
N LYS A 45 -1.32 -4.59 -2.92
CA LYS A 45 -1.81 -4.26 -1.57
C LYS A 45 -2.15 -2.78 -1.44
N GLU A 46 -1.29 -1.88 -1.93
CA GLU A 46 -1.51 -0.44 -1.92
C GLU A 46 -2.76 -0.07 -2.74
N HIS A 47 -2.90 -0.64 -3.94
CA HIS A 47 -4.09 -0.43 -4.75
C HIS A 47 -5.38 -0.93 -4.06
N ARG A 48 -5.33 -2.09 -3.39
CA ARG A 48 -6.46 -2.60 -2.59
C ARG A 48 -6.80 -1.66 -1.43
N LEU A 49 -5.77 -1.12 -0.76
CA LEU A 49 -5.95 -0.19 0.35
C LEU A 49 -6.63 1.11 -0.12
N ASP A 50 -6.17 1.69 -1.22
CA ASP A 50 -6.77 2.91 -1.78
C ASP A 50 -8.23 2.69 -2.14
N GLN A 51 -8.54 1.61 -2.87
CA GLN A 51 -9.91 1.27 -3.23
C GLN A 51 -10.81 1.05 -2.01
N SER A 52 -10.29 0.35 -1.00
CA SER A 52 -11.00 0.11 0.24
C SER A 52 -11.27 1.40 1.01
N ASN A 53 -10.29 2.30 1.07
CA ASN A 53 -10.45 3.60 1.73
C ASN A 53 -11.59 4.42 1.10
N TYR A 54 -11.70 4.43 -0.24
CA TYR A 54 -12.82 5.07 -0.93
C TYR A 54 -14.17 4.43 -0.57
N ARG A 55 -14.25 3.10 -0.56
CA ARG A 55 -15.49 2.38 -0.22
C ARG A 55 -15.90 2.59 1.24
N LEU A 56 -14.95 2.44 2.16
CA LEU A 56 -15.16 2.66 3.59
C LEU A 56 -15.61 4.10 3.87
N SER A 57 -15.00 5.07 3.18
CA SER A 57 -15.41 6.48 3.28
C SER A 57 -16.84 6.70 2.76
N ALA A 58 -17.20 6.12 1.61
CA ALA A 58 -18.56 6.21 1.07
C ALA A 58 -19.60 5.58 2.03
N MET A 59 -19.29 4.40 2.58
CA MET A 59 -20.14 3.76 3.59
C MET A 59 -20.28 4.63 4.85
N ALA A 60 -19.19 5.28 5.27
CA ALA A 60 -19.23 6.22 6.38
C ALA A 60 -20.10 7.46 6.07
N GLU A 61 -20.06 7.99 4.85
CA GLU A 61 -20.92 9.10 4.41
C GLU A 61 -22.40 8.70 4.38
N GLU A 62 -22.71 7.46 4.00
CA GLU A 62 -24.07 6.90 4.02
C GLU A 62 -24.61 6.62 5.43
N GLY A 63 -23.80 6.83 6.47
CA GLY A 63 -24.22 6.59 7.86
C GLY A 63 -24.01 5.15 8.33
N LEU A 64 -23.41 4.26 7.53
CA LEU A 64 -23.11 2.89 7.92
C LEU A 64 -22.00 2.84 8.99
N GLY A 65 -21.94 1.74 9.74
CA GLY A 65 -20.95 1.52 10.80
C GLY A 65 -21.57 1.09 12.12
N GLU A 66 -20.85 0.25 12.86
CA GLU A 66 -21.26 -0.25 14.16
C GLU A 66 -20.79 0.68 15.26
N ALA A 67 -21.67 1.03 16.20
CA ALA A 67 -21.30 1.80 17.37
C ALA A 67 -20.32 1.00 18.22
N THR A 68 -19.16 1.60 18.51
CA THR A 68 -18.10 0.95 19.30
C THR A 68 -18.33 1.09 20.81
N GLY A 69 -19.17 2.05 21.21
CA GLY A 69 -19.35 2.47 22.60
C GLY A 69 -18.29 3.45 23.11
N ALA A 70 -17.30 3.81 22.28
CA ALA A 70 -16.34 4.87 22.61
C ALA A 70 -16.85 6.24 22.16
N GLU A 71 -16.38 7.28 22.86
CA GLU A 71 -16.75 8.69 22.61
C GLU A 71 -15.49 9.56 22.61
N LEU A 72 -15.50 10.58 21.75
CA LEU A 72 -14.53 11.67 21.78
C LEU A 72 -15.23 12.90 22.34
N VAL A 73 -14.74 13.39 23.48
CA VAL A 73 -15.22 14.63 24.11
C VAL A 73 -14.23 15.74 23.79
N VAL A 74 -14.73 16.82 23.19
CA VAL A 74 -13.98 18.02 22.86
C VAL A 74 -14.41 19.11 23.83
N GLU A 75 -13.48 19.55 24.68
CA GLU A 75 -13.70 20.62 25.65
C GLU A 75 -13.13 21.94 25.11
N PHE A 76 -13.97 22.97 25.07
CA PHE A 76 -13.61 24.31 24.66
C PHE A 76 -13.49 25.21 25.89
N SER A 77 -12.26 25.51 26.28
CA SER A 77 -11.97 26.47 27.34
C SER A 77 -11.78 27.87 26.76
N MET A 78 -12.54 28.85 27.24
CA MET A 78 -12.23 30.27 26.97
C MET A 78 -11.27 30.79 28.03
N GLU A 79 -10.03 31.05 27.65
CA GLU A 79 -9.06 31.67 28.55
C GLU A 79 -9.29 33.19 28.58
N GLY A 80 -10.11 33.63 29.56
CA GLY A 80 -10.32 35.02 29.94
C GLY A 80 -11.47 35.74 29.22
N ASP A 81 -12.60 35.95 29.91
CA ASP A 81 -13.32 37.26 29.99
C ASP A 81 -14.67 37.17 30.75
N SER A 82 -14.76 36.46 31.87
CA SER A 82 -15.74 36.82 32.90
C SER A 82 -15.39 36.14 34.20
N GLY A 83 -15.61 36.81 35.33
CA GLY A 83 -15.39 36.30 36.68
C GLY A 83 -16.32 35.15 37.10
N TYR A 84 -16.77 34.33 36.15
CA TYR A 84 -17.46 33.07 36.38
C TYR A 84 -16.47 31.93 36.16
N PRO A 85 -16.14 31.13 37.19
CA PRO A 85 -15.46 29.88 36.95
C PRO A 85 -16.44 28.99 36.16
N ASP A 86 -15.95 28.34 35.11
CA ASP A 86 -16.62 27.17 34.52
C ASP A 86 -17.73 27.44 33.47
N ALA A 87 -17.43 28.26 32.45
CA ALA A 87 -18.21 28.30 31.21
C ALA A 87 -17.44 27.64 30.06
N GLY A 88 -16.98 26.40 30.28
CA GLY A 88 -16.49 25.55 29.19
C GLY A 88 -17.66 25.02 28.36
N ALA A 89 -17.50 24.93 27.03
CA ALA A 89 -18.44 24.20 26.18
C ALA A 89 -17.88 22.81 25.90
N GLU A 90 -18.71 21.78 25.97
CA GLU A 90 -18.34 20.40 25.64
C GLU A 90 -19.10 19.93 24.40
N GLU A 91 -18.40 19.24 23.51
CA GLU A 91 -18.98 18.61 22.32
C GLU A 91 -18.61 17.11 22.29
N ILE A 92 -19.61 16.24 22.13
CA ILE A 92 -19.43 14.78 22.19
C ILE A 92 -19.64 14.18 20.80
N PHE A 93 -18.66 13.40 20.36
CA PHE A 93 -18.73 12.63 19.12
C PHE A 93 -18.70 11.13 19.42
N TYR A 94 -19.66 10.39 18.88
CA TYR A 94 -19.74 8.94 19.04
C TYR A 94 -18.87 8.24 18.01
N GLN A 95 -18.14 7.21 18.44
CA GLN A 95 -17.24 6.45 17.59
C GLN A 95 -17.94 5.25 16.93
N TYR A 96 -17.81 5.16 15.62
CA TYR A 96 -18.32 4.06 14.79
C TYR A 96 -17.18 3.35 14.08
N SER A 97 -17.28 2.02 13.96
CA SER A 97 -16.39 1.20 13.13
C SER A 97 -17.10 0.82 11.83
N VAL A 98 -16.53 1.22 10.71
CA VAL A 98 -17.00 0.83 9.37
C VAL A 98 -16.04 -0.24 8.86
N ARG A 99 -16.59 -1.37 8.41
CA ARG A 99 -15.83 -2.53 7.96
C ARG A 99 -16.31 -2.94 6.58
N GLU A 100 -15.38 -3.40 5.74
CA GLU A 100 -15.74 -4.15 4.56
C GLU A 100 -16.03 -5.61 4.96
N ASP A 101 -17.11 -6.19 4.43
CA ASP A 101 -17.32 -7.62 4.52
C ASP A 101 -16.15 -8.34 3.84
N GLU A 102 -15.68 -9.46 4.41
CA GLU A 102 -14.65 -10.30 3.80
C GLU A 102 -15.22 -10.96 2.53
N GLY A 103 -15.17 -10.21 1.42
CA GLY A 103 -15.43 -10.73 0.09
C GLY A 103 -14.29 -11.67 -0.30
N ARG A 104 -14.62 -12.94 -0.55
CA ARG A 104 -13.71 -13.88 -1.20
C ARG A 104 -13.45 -13.42 -2.63
N ASP A 105 -12.35 -12.71 -2.83
CA ASP A 105 -11.82 -12.47 -4.18
C ASP A 105 -11.16 -13.77 -4.68
N GLU A 106 -11.95 -14.66 -5.30
CA GLU A 106 -11.49 -15.96 -5.82
C GLU A 106 -10.74 -15.89 -7.17
N GLU A 107 -10.40 -14.70 -7.71
CA GLU A 107 -9.91 -14.59 -9.10
C GLU A 107 -8.40 -14.30 -9.25
N PHE A 108 -7.69 -13.89 -8.21
CA PHE A 108 -6.23 -13.75 -8.24
C PHE A 108 -5.64 -14.29 -6.94
N GLY A 109 -4.78 -15.30 -7.07
CA GLY A 109 -4.25 -16.13 -6.00
C GLY A 109 -4.14 -15.48 -4.62
N ASP A 110 -4.84 -16.08 -3.65
CA ASP A 110 -4.74 -15.90 -2.20
C ASP A 110 -4.19 -14.55 -1.72
N CYS A 111 -4.89 -13.48 -2.09
CA CYS A 111 -4.78 -12.18 -1.46
C CYS A 111 -5.89 -12.00 -0.41
N SER A 112 -6.27 -13.06 0.30
CA SER A 112 -7.15 -12.99 1.49
C SER A 112 -6.38 -12.35 2.66
N GLY A 113 -6.10 -11.05 2.54
CA GLY A 113 -5.73 -10.20 3.67
C GLY A 113 -6.97 -9.79 4.47
N PRO A 114 -6.84 -9.53 5.78
CA PRO A 114 -7.96 -9.17 6.65
C PRO A 114 -8.77 -8.01 6.04
N GLY A 115 -10.09 -8.04 6.22
CA GLY A 115 -10.96 -6.93 5.85
C GLY A 115 -10.45 -5.61 6.44
N TYR A 116 -10.49 -4.54 5.66
CA TYR A 116 -10.09 -3.22 6.13
C TYR A 116 -11.24 -2.57 6.92
N SER A 117 -10.87 -1.67 7.83
CA SER A 117 -11.82 -0.92 8.64
C SER A 117 -11.36 0.49 8.89
N ILE A 118 -12.29 1.45 8.94
CA ILE A 118 -12.04 2.81 9.41
C ILE A 118 -12.84 3.11 10.67
N ILE A 119 -12.36 4.09 11.43
CA ILE A 119 -13.04 4.64 12.60
C ILE A 119 -13.55 6.03 12.26
N VAL A 120 -14.82 6.29 12.55
CA VAL A 120 -15.49 7.56 12.24
C VAL A 120 -16.13 8.11 13.50
N TYR A 121 -16.00 9.40 13.72
CA TYR A 121 -16.65 10.12 14.82
C TYR A 121 -17.80 10.94 14.27
N ARG A 122 -19.00 10.79 14.82
CA ARG A 122 -20.19 11.54 14.40
C ARG A 122 -20.78 12.29 15.59
N HIS A 123 -21.14 13.54 15.33
CA HIS A 123 -21.96 14.32 16.27
C HIS A 123 -23.40 13.80 16.22
N ARG A 124 -24.13 13.93 17.33
CA ARG A 124 -25.55 13.59 17.39
C ARG A 124 -26.43 14.56 16.60
#